data_AF-A0A240U5A2-F1
#
_entry.id   AF-A0A240U5A2-F1
#
_cell.length_a   1.000
_cell.length_b   1.000
_cell.length_c   1.000
_cell.angle_alpha   90.00
_cell.angle_beta   90.00
_cell.angle_gamma   90.00
#
_symmetry.space_group_name_H-M   'P 1'
#
loop_
_entity.id
_entity.type
_entity.pdbx_description
1 polymer ?
#
loop_
_entity_poly.entity_id
_entity_poly.type
_entity_poly.pdbx_seq_one_letter_code
_entity_poly.pdbx_strand_id
1 'polypeptide(L)'
;MRPAWTPKTCSASGSASCSNAGCCPRRPRRGREDRAHHKHHRRPAPAACAPAGDDHDGGPHPGDRANPHRRGRDRAERAAREDRHRHPRANVQRATAIRDALPEAATVRVDVNQAWDEATARWAIPALHAGSIAVVEQPVHAASIDAMRRLTRASPITVMADEAVTTPQEAMAYASTHACDALSIKVTRHGGLMRTAQFAHMASAGGLAIFGGTMIEGAIGTAASAQLYSTLPDLQWGCQLFGPQLLVDDVAISALRYDDFALCVPDGPGFGATLDPEKLAYHQRRQTA
;
A
#
# COMPACT_ATOMS: atom_id res chain seq x y z
N MET A 1 -26.83 -3.97 -5.35
CA MET A 1 -25.73 -4.77 -4.77
C MET A 1 -24.65 -3.79 -4.33
N ARG A 2 -24.45 -3.62 -3.03
CA ARG A 2 -23.50 -2.63 -2.47
C ARG A 2 -22.11 -3.26 -2.38
N PRO A 3 -21.01 -2.58 -2.75
CA PRO A 3 -19.68 -3.15 -2.69
C PRO A 3 -19.30 -3.47 -1.24
N ALA A 4 -18.66 -4.61 -1.04
CA ALA A 4 -18.22 -5.09 0.25
C ALA A 4 -16.95 -4.37 0.69
N TRP A 5 -16.96 -3.78 1.89
CA TRP A 5 -15.76 -3.36 2.59
C TRP A 5 -14.88 -4.61 2.81
N THR A 6 -13.66 -4.58 2.26
CA THR A 6 -12.63 -5.61 2.54
C THR A 6 -11.55 -4.96 3.38
N PRO A 7 -11.17 -5.54 4.53
CA PRO A 7 -10.08 -5.01 5.34
C PRO A 7 -8.76 -5.27 4.60
N LYS A 8 -8.35 -4.33 3.75
CA LYS A 8 -6.98 -4.29 3.26
C LYS A 8 -6.19 -3.33 4.14
N THR A 9 -5.54 -3.91 5.14
CA THR A 9 -4.32 -3.43 5.81
C THR A 9 -4.27 -1.96 6.28
N CYS A 10 -4.22 -1.78 7.60
CA CYS A 10 -3.54 -0.62 8.18
C CYS A 10 -2.05 -0.75 7.84
N SER A 11 -1.53 0.08 6.93
CA SER A 11 -0.10 0.07 6.62
C SER A 11 0.64 1.01 7.59
N ALA A 12 1.53 0.45 8.39
CA ALA A 12 2.50 1.19 9.17
C ALA A 12 3.76 1.33 8.33
N SER A 13 4.09 2.56 7.91
CA SER A 13 5.38 2.85 7.27
C SER A 13 6.29 3.55 8.29
N GLY A 14 7.47 3.00 8.53
CA GLY A 14 8.57 3.72 9.17
C GLY A 14 9.08 4.80 8.22
N SER A 15 9.03 6.05 8.65
CA SER A 15 9.51 7.18 7.86
C SER A 15 11.03 7.24 7.88
N ALA A 16 11.68 6.53 6.95
CA ALA A 16 12.95 7.00 6.41
C ALA A 16 12.61 7.62 5.05
N SER A 17 12.61 8.95 4.99
CA SER A 17 12.48 9.69 3.74
C SER A 17 13.45 9.10 2.72
N CYS A 18 12.92 8.62 1.59
CA CYS A 18 13.75 8.23 0.45
C CYS A 18 14.26 9.51 -0.21
N SER A 19 15.16 10.22 0.47
CA SER A 19 15.93 11.30 -0.09
C SER A 19 16.80 10.66 -1.16
N ASN A 20 16.66 11.12 -2.40
CA ASN A 20 17.28 10.61 -3.63
C ASN A 20 18.84 10.72 -3.66
N ALA A 21 19.49 10.74 -2.51
CA ALA A 21 20.94 10.91 -2.32
C ALA A 21 21.66 9.63 -1.83
N GLY A 22 20.94 8.54 -1.56
CA GLY A 22 21.51 7.29 -1.02
C GLY A 22 21.78 6.16 -2.02
N CYS A 23 21.20 6.22 -3.22
CA CYS A 23 21.47 5.24 -4.28
C CYS A 23 22.85 5.53 -4.89
N CYS A 24 23.92 5.05 -4.27
CA CYS A 24 25.25 5.04 -4.86
C CYS A 24 25.30 3.99 -5.99
N PRO A 25 25.29 4.37 -7.27
CA PRO A 25 25.53 3.41 -8.33
C PRO A 25 27.04 3.18 -8.32
N ARG A 26 27.49 1.99 -7.93
CA ARG A 26 28.87 1.57 -8.20
C ARG A 26 29.08 1.58 -9.71
N ARG A 27 29.64 2.67 -10.24
CA ARG A 27 30.08 2.76 -11.65
C ARG A 27 31.02 1.58 -11.96
N PRO A 28 30.96 1.00 -13.17
CA PRO A 28 31.91 -0.02 -13.59
C PRO A 28 33.31 0.61 -13.70
N ARG A 29 34.27 0.11 -12.92
CA ARG A 29 35.68 0.53 -12.97
C ARG A 29 36.29 0.06 -14.30
N ARG A 30 36.60 0.99 -15.19
CA ARG A 30 37.68 0.82 -16.18
C ARG A 30 39.01 1.04 -15.47
N GLY A 31 39.97 0.15 -15.71
CA GLY A 31 41.26 0.14 -15.02
C GLY A 31 42.17 1.32 -15.41
N ARG A 32 42.80 1.91 -14.40
CA ARG A 32 44.23 2.26 -14.36
C ARG A 32 44.62 2.66 -12.93
N GLU A 33 45.89 2.46 -12.63
CA GLU A 33 46.52 2.34 -11.32
C GLU A 33 46.56 3.60 -10.43
N ASP A 34 46.79 3.34 -9.14
CA ASP A 34 47.45 4.14 -8.10
C ASP A 34 46.86 5.49 -7.62
N ARG A 35 46.38 5.52 -6.36
CA ARG A 35 47.21 5.84 -5.18
C ARG A 35 46.37 5.78 -3.90
N ALA A 36 47.02 5.31 -2.83
CA ALA A 36 46.49 5.07 -1.51
C ALA A 36 46.16 6.37 -0.74
N HIS A 37 45.07 6.36 0.04
CA HIS A 37 45.00 7.04 1.33
C HIS A 37 44.03 6.32 2.28
N HIS A 38 44.58 5.88 3.42
CA HIS A 38 43.87 5.39 4.60
C HIS A 38 42.95 6.46 5.20
N LYS A 39 41.71 6.10 5.52
CA LYS A 39 41.00 6.64 6.70
C LYS A 39 40.16 5.55 7.36
N HIS A 40 40.39 5.40 8.66
CA HIS A 40 39.68 4.52 9.58
C HIS A 40 38.21 4.92 9.70
N HIS A 41 37.29 3.97 9.55
CA HIS A 41 35.96 4.07 10.14
C HIS A 41 35.57 2.76 10.83
N ARG A 42 35.16 2.91 12.09
CA ARG A 42 34.75 1.88 13.05
C ARG A 42 33.47 1.19 12.56
N ARG A 43 33.39 -0.13 12.73
CA ARG A 43 32.16 -0.93 12.55
C ARG A 43 31.24 -0.76 13.78
N PRO A 44 29.92 -0.61 13.63
CA PRO A 44 28.98 -0.93 14.69
C PRO A 44 28.70 -2.44 14.73
N ALA A 45 28.53 -2.96 15.94
CA ALA A 45 28.22 -4.35 16.27
C ALA A 45 26.75 -4.71 15.92
N PRO A 46 26.42 -6.01 15.73
CA PRO A 46 25.07 -6.42 15.37
C PRO A 46 24.13 -6.33 16.58
N ALA A 47 22.97 -5.69 16.41
CA ALA A 47 21.88 -5.77 17.38
C ALA A 47 21.15 -7.11 17.18
N ALA A 48 21.02 -7.85 18.27
CA ALA A 48 20.41 -9.17 18.33
C ALA A 48 18.90 -9.11 18.05
N CYS A 49 18.41 -10.02 17.21
CA CYS A 49 16.99 -10.28 17.00
C CYS A 49 16.39 -10.99 18.24
N ALA A 50 15.25 -10.50 18.73
CA ALA A 50 14.38 -11.19 19.67
C ALA A 50 13.28 -11.96 18.90
N PRO A 51 12.71 -13.05 19.46
CA PRO A 51 12.04 -14.09 18.68
C PRO A 51 10.62 -13.70 18.27
N ALA A 52 10.24 -14.16 17.07
CA ALA A 52 8.85 -14.18 16.61
C ALA A 52 8.06 -15.21 17.43
N GLY A 53 6.90 -14.79 17.96
CA GLY A 53 5.93 -15.70 18.56
C GLY A 53 5.20 -16.50 17.49
N ASP A 54 5.01 -17.79 17.76
CA ASP A 54 4.19 -18.71 16.97
C ASP A 54 2.70 -18.33 17.03
N ASP A 55 2.06 -18.17 15.88
CA ASP A 55 0.60 -18.21 15.77
C ASP A 55 0.17 -19.60 15.27
N HIS A 56 -0.33 -20.42 16.21
CA HIS A 56 -0.98 -21.69 15.93
C HIS A 56 -2.37 -21.46 15.30
N ASP A 57 -2.50 -21.72 14.00
CA ASP A 57 -3.82 -21.87 13.36
C ASP A 57 -4.26 -23.34 13.40
N GLY A 58 -4.91 -23.72 14.50
CA GLY A 58 -5.50 -25.05 14.70
C GLY A 58 -6.75 -25.25 13.86
N GLY A 59 -6.59 -25.65 12.60
CA GLY A 59 -7.70 -26.04 11.72
C GLY A 59 -8.40 -27.33 12.18
N PRO A 60 -9.72 -27.49 11.96
CA PRO A 60 -10.48 -28.63 12.46
C PRO A 60 -10.14 -29.92 11.71
N HIS A 61 -9.90 -30.99 12.46
CA HIS A 61 -9.74 -32.35 11.94
C HIS A 61 -11.01 -32.85 11.21
N PRO A 62 -10.87 -33.63 10.12
CA PRO A 62 -12.00 -34.08 9.33
C PRO A 62 -12.71 -35.24 10.04
N GLY A 63 -13.78 -34.93 10.78
CA GLY A 63 -14.58 -35.95 11.47
C GLY A 63 -16.03 -35.57 11.80
N ASP A 64 -16.42 -34.30 11.80
CA ASP A 64 -17.73 -33.91 12.31
C ASP A 64 -18.78 -33.68 11.21
N ARG A 65 -19.77 -34.57 11.17
CA ARG A 65 -21.00 -34.39 10.39
C ARG A 65 -21.73 -33.15 10.92
N ALA A 66 -21.82 -32.12 10.08
CA ALA A 66 -22.23 -30.77 10.46
C ALA A 66 -23.71 -30.64 10.89
N ASN A 67 -23.95 -30.15 12.12
CA ASN A 67 -25.27 -29.78 12.65
C ASN A 67 -25.74 -28.42 12.07
N PRO A 68 -26.94 -28.32 11.47
CA PRO A 68 -27.45 -27.09 10.84
C PRO A 68 -27.59 -25.89 11.80
N HIS A 69 -27.75 -26.11 13.11
CA HIS A 69 -27.81 -25.03 14.10
C HIS A 69 -26.44 -24.37 14.36
N ARG A 70 -25.32 -25.10 14.21
CA ARG A 70 -23.96 -24.52 14.27
C ARG A 70 -23.70 -23.63 13.06
N ARG A 71 -24.09 -24.06 11.86
CA ARG A 71 -23.99 -23.25 10.62
C ARG A 71 -24.76 -21.93 10.70
N GLY A 72 -25.88 -21.90 11.42
CA GLY A 72 -26.66 -20.68 11.65
C GLY A 72 -25.95 -19.68 12.59
N ARG A 73 -25.37 -20.17 13.69
CA ARG A 73 -24.55 -19.36 14.61
C ARG A 73 -23.28 -18.85 13.94
N ASP A 74 -22.57 -19.69 13.19
CA ASP A 74 -21.35 -19.30 12.48
C ASP A 74 -21.61 -18.21 11.43
N ARG A 75 -22.76 -18.24 10.75
CA ARG A 75 -23.17 -17.19 9.80
C ARG A 75 -23.57 -15.91 10.51
N ALA A 76 -24.31 -15.99 11.60
CA ALA A 76 -24.72 -14.81 12.37
C ALA A 76 -23.50 -14.14 13.04
N GLU A 77 -22.56 -14.92 13.57
CA GLU A 77 -21.31 -14.41 14.13
C GLU A 77 -20.40 -13.80 13.05
N ARG A 78 -20.35 -14.41 11.85
CA ARG A 78 -19.63 -13.84 10.70
C ARG A 78 -20.26 -12.53 10.23
N ALA A 79 -21.59 -12.47 10.13
CA ALA A 79 -22.33 -11.25 9.79
C ALA A 79 -22.15 -10.15 10.85
N ALA A 80 -22.17 -10.49 12.15
CA ALA A 80 -21.92 -9.54 13.23
C ALA A 80 -20.44 -9.11 13.31
N ARG A 81 -19.49 -9.96 12.91
CA ARG A 81 -18.10 -9.55 12.69
C ARG A 81 -18.03 -8.58 11.51
N GLU A 82 -18.61 -8.90 10.37
CA GLU A 82 -18.66 -8.02 9.20
C GLU A 82 -19.34 -6.67 9.48
N ASP A 83 -20.40 -6.64 10.28
CA ASP A 83 -21.11 -5.41 10.66
C ASP A 83 -20.27 -4.55 11.60
N ARG A 84 -19.58 -5.15 12.59
CA ARG A 84 -18.60 -4.44 13.44
C ARG A 84 -17.43 -3.87 12.65
N HIS A 85 -17.07 -4.52 11.55
CA HIS A 85 -16.05 -4.06 10.60
C HIS A 85 -16.56 -2.93 9.69
N ARG A 86 -17.88 -2.72 9.60
CA ARG A 86 -18.50 -1.61 8.86
C ARG A 86 -18.86 -0.43 9.75
N HIS A 87 -18.91 -0.61 11.07
CA HIS A 87 -19.32 0.44 11.99
C HIS A 87 -18.22 1.52 12.13
N PRO A 88 -18.45 2.77 11.69
CA PRO A 88 -17.40 3.80 11.61
C PRO A 88 -16.69 4.05 12.94
N ARG A 89 -17.44 4.07 14.06
CA ARG A 89 -16.85 4.22 15.40
C ARG A 89 -15.88 3.12 15.79
N ALA A 90 -16.22 1.86 15.49
CA ALA A 90 -15.37 0.73 15.83
C ALA A 90 -14.09 0.73 14.95
N ASN A 91 -14.22 1.16 13.69
CA ASN A 91 -13.09 1.28 12.78
C ASN A 91 -12.12 2.39 13.22
N VAL A 92 -12.63 3.56 13.63
CA VAL A 92 -11.79 4.63 14.19
C VAL A 92 -11.05 4.15 15.44
N GLN A 93 -11.76 3.54 16.39
CA GLN A 93 -11.13 2.99 17.61
C GLN A 93 -10.04 1.96 17.30
N ARG A 94 -10.28 1.09 16.32
CA ARG A 94 -9.29 0.11 15.88
C ARG A 94 -8.06 0.76 15.26
N ALA A 95 -8.25 1.76 14.40
CA ALA A 95 -7.15 2.49 13.79
C ALA A 95 -6.29 3.21 14.84
N THR A 96 -6.94 3.87 15.81
CA THR A 96 -6.25 4.52 16.93
C THR A 96 -5.48 3.51 17.79
N ALA A 97 -6.09 2.38 18.14
CA ALA A 97 -5.40 1.33 18.90
C ALA A 97 -4.17 0.78 18.16
N ILE A 98 -4.22 0.67 16.83
CA ILE A 98 -3.05 0.29 16.01
C ILE A 98 -1.98 1.39 16.07
N ARG A 99 -2.36 2.66 15.91
CA ARG A 99 -1.42 3.80 16.02
C ARG A 99 -0.75 3.83 17.40
N ASP A 100 -1.50 3.67 18.48
CA ASP A 100 -0.98 3.70 19.85
C ASP A 100 0.02 2.56 20.13
N ALA A 101 -0.13 1.42 19.47
CA ALA A 101 0.78 0.28 19.60
C ALA A 101 2.09 0.43 18.80
N LEU A 102 2.19 1.41 17.91
CA LEU A 102 3.35 1.62 17.03
C LEU A 102 4.31 2.69 17.59
N PRO A 103 5.62 2.59 17.29
CA PRO A 103 6.60 3.62 17.66
C PRO A 103 6.21 5.00 17.11
N GLU A 104 6.57 6.08 17.80
CA GLU A 104 6.20 7.46 17.44
C GLU A 104 6.48 7.78 15.95
N ALA A 105 7.63 7.35 15.43
CA ALA A 105 8.07 7.57 14.05
C ALA A 105 7.24 6.84 12.96
N ALA A 106 6.39 5.89 13.33
CA ALA A 106 5.53 5.16 12.40
C ALA A 106 4.32 5.99 12.00
N THR A 107 3.96 5.99 10.72
CA THR A 107 2.75 6.66 10.24
C THR A 107 1.65 5.64 9.96
N VAL A 108 0.41 5.95 10.35
CA VAL A 108 -0.77 5.12 10.06
C VAL A 108 -1.70 5.83 9.10
N ARG A 109 -2.20 5.05 8.13
CA ARG A 109 -3.14 5.48 7.11
C ARG A 109 -4.33 4.54 7.09
N VAL A 110 -5.51 5.10 6.84
CA VAL A 110 -6.78 4.36 6.84
C VAL A 110 -7.40 4.45 5.47
N ASP A 111 -7.51 3.31 4.80
CA ASP A 111 -8.28 3.17 3.57
C ASP A 111 -9.72 2.74 3.90
N VAL A 112 -10.66 3.61 3.54
CA VAL A 112 -12.09 3.40 3.75
C VAL A 112 -12.73 2.70 2.56
N ASN A 113 -12.08 2.75 1.39
CA ASN A 113 -12.48 2.09 0.17
C ASN A 113 -13.94 2.42 -0.21
N GLN A 114 -14.27 3.72 -0.19
CA GLN A 114 -15.57 4.31 -0.57
C GLN A 114 -16.75 3.98 0.36
N ALA A 115 -16.51 3.38 1.53
CA ALA A 115 -17.57 2.81 2.35
C ALA A 115 -18.41 3.84 3.12
N TRP A 116 -17.93 5.07 3.34
CA TRP A 116 -18.67 6.09 4.10
C TRP A 116 -19.51 6.98 3.20
N ASP A 117 -20.62 7.46 3.75
CA ASP A 117 -21.26 8.67 3.26
C ASP A 117 -20.56 9.92 3.82
N GLU A 118 -20.90 11.09 3.27
CA GLU A 118 -20.28 12.35 3.68
C GLU A 118 -20.55 12.68 5.16
N ALA A 119 -21.75 12.40 5.66
CA ALA A 119 -22.11 12.67 7.06
C ALA A 119 -21.23 11.87 8.03
N THR A 120 -21.01 10.59 7.73
CA THR A 120 -20.11 9.70 8.46
C THR A 120 -18.67 10.20 8.38
N ALA A 121 -18.19 10.54 7.18
CA ALA A 121 -16.82 11.02 6.99
C ALA A 121 -16.56 12.33 7.75
N ARG A 122 -17.52 13.27 7.76
CA ARG A 122 -17.41 14.54 8.52
C ARG A 122 -17.24 14.33 10.02
N TRP A 123 -17.78 13.24 10.57
CA TRP A 123 -17.57 12.87 11.97
C TRP A 123 -16.27 12.07 12.16
N ALA A 124 -15.99 11.11 11.28
CA ALA A 124 -14.90 10.16 11.45
C ALA A 124 -13.52 10.78 11.22
N ILE A 125 -13.36 11.68 10.25
CA ILE A 125 -12.06 12.26 9.90
C ILE A 125 -11.44 13.05 11.08
N PRO A 126 -12.17 13.96 11.77
CA PRO A 126 -11.63 14.60 12.99
C PRO A 126 -11.29 13.59 14.10
N ALA A 127 -12.06 12.50 14.22
CA ALA A 127 -11.79 11.47 15.22
C ALA A 127 -10.54 10.64 14.88
N LEU A 128 -10.29 10.35 13.59
CA LEU A 128 -9.03 9.76 13.12
C LEU A 128 -7.84 10.68 13.43
N HIS A 129 -7.97 11.98 13.17
CA HIS A 129 -6.94 12.96 13.51
C HIS A 129 -6.62 12.99 15.01
N ALA A 130 -7.65 12.96 15.87
CA ALA A 130 -7.46 12.89 17.32
C ALA A 130 -6.71 11.61 17.77
N GLY A 131 -6.79 10.53 16.99
CA GLY A 131 -6.02 9.31 17.17
C GLY A 131 -4.71 9.27 16.39
N SER A 132 -4.15 10.42 16.00
CA SER A 132 -2.87 10.56 15.29
C SER A 132 -2.75 9.77 13.98
N ILE A 133 -3.87 9.56 13.29
CA ILE A 133 -3.90 9.01 11.94
C ILE A 133 -3.55 10.12 10.95
N ALA A 134 -2.66 9.84 9.99
CA ALA A 134 -2.13 10.88 9.11
C ALA A 134 -2.91 11.06 7.80
N VAL A 135 -3.48 9.97 7.28
CA VAL A 135 -4.18 9.97 5.98
C VAL A 135 -5.47 9.15 6.06
N VAL A 136 -6.51 9.67 5.42
CA VAL A 136 -7.71 8.92 5.05
C VAL A 136 -7.77 8.75 3.53
N GLU A 137 -7.78 7.51 3.06
CA GLU A 137 -7.86 7.15 1.63
C GLU A 137 -9.30 6.83 1.25
N GLN A 138 -9.73 7.45 0.14
CA GLN A 138 -11.05 7.35 -0.48
C GLN A 138 -12.23 7.17 0.52
N PRO A 139 -12.52 8.18 1.36
CA PRO A 139 -13.55 8.06 2.41
C PRO A 139 -14.94 7.80 1.83
N VAL A 140 -15.29 8.47 0.74
CA VAL A 140 -16.62 8.43 0.11
C VAL A 140 -16.56 7.88 -1.31
N HIS A 141 -17.74 7.58 -1.85
CA HIS A 141 -17.91 7.04 -3.19
C HIS A 141 -17.16 7.84 -4.27
N ALA A 142 -16.53 7.14 -5.22
CA ALA A 142 -15.69 7.72 -6.27
C ALA A 142 -16.40 8.81 -7.09
N ALA A 143 -17.70 8.63 -7.35
CA ALA A 143 -18.51 9.61 -8.08
C ALA A 143 -18.81 10.92 -7.29
N SER A 144 -18.53 10.98 -5.99
CA SER A 144 -18.90 12.08 -5.10
C SER A 144 -17.79 13.13 -4.98
N ILE A 145 -17.35 13.70 -6.10
CA ILE A 145 -16.25 14.69 -6.17
C ILE A 145 -16.53 15.90 -5.26
N ASP A 146 -17.76 16.39 -5.26
CA ASP A 146 -18.15 17.52 -4.41
C ASP A 146 -18.06 17.22 -2.91
N ALA A 147 -18.37 15.98 -2.51
CA ALA A 147 -18.19 15.54 -1.13
C ALA A 147 -16.71 15.45 -0.78
N MET A 148 -15.88 14.85 -1.66
CA MET A 148 -14.43 14.82 -1.50
C MET A 148 -13.87 16.24 -1.30
N ARG A 149 -14.25 17.21 -2.16
CA ARG A 149 -13.83 18.61 -2.03
C ARG A 149 -14.22 19.25 -0.70
N ARG A 150 -15.46 19.06 -0.24
CA ARG A 150 -15.89 19.61 1.07
C ARG A 150 -15.15 18.97 2.23
N LEU A 151 -14.91 17.66 2.16
CA LEU A 151 -14.18 16.92 3.17
C LEU A 151 -12.72 17.36 3.22
N THR A 152 -12.01 17.36 2.10
CA THR A 152 -10.61 17.79 1.98
C THR A 152 -10.40 19.20 2.55
N ARG A 153 -11.22 20.18 2.16
CA ARG A 153 -11.11 21.56 2.66
C ARG A 153 -11.36 21.72 4.16
N ALA A 154 -12.11 20.82 4.76
CA ALA A 154 -12.41 20.84 6.19
C ALA A 154 -11.55 19.85 6.99
N SER A 155 -10.71 19.06 6.33
CA SER A 155 -10.02 17.95 6.94
C SER A 155 -8.78 18.43 7.70
N PRO A 156 -8.59 18.00 8.97
CA PRO A 156 -7.34 18.21 9.69
C PRO A 156 -6.22 17.23 9.29
N ILE A 157 -6.52 16.23 8.47
CA ILE A 157 -5.56 15.23 7.97
C ILE A 157 -5.63 15.13 6.45
N THR A 158 -4.61 14.55 5.83
CA THR A 158 -4.58 14.39 4.37
C THR A 158 -5.72 13.50 3.90
N VAL A 159 -6.49 14.00 2.94
CA VAL A 159 -7.49 13.23 2.19
C VAL A 159 -6.85 12.77 0.88
N MET A 160 -6.71 11.46 0.73
CA MET A 160 -6.16 10.83 -0.46
C MET A 160 -7.27 10.29 -1.35
N ALA A 161 -7.18 10.51 -2.67
CA ALA A 161 -8.05 9.86 -3.63
C ALA A 161 -7.37 8.63 -4.25
N ASP A 162 -8.15 7.57 -4.45
CA ASP A 162 -7.73 6.34 -5.12
C ASP A 162 -8.72 5.97 -6.23
N GLU A 163 -9.87 5.38 -5.89
CA GLU A 163 -10.80 4.90 -6.91
C GLU A 163 -11.46 6.02 -7.72
N ALA A 164 -11.48 7.25 -7.21
CA ALA A 164 -12.09 8.38 -7.90
C ALA A 164 -11.24 8.95 -9.05
N VAL A 165 -9.96 8.61 -9.11
CA VAL A 165 -9.03 9.23 -10.07
C VAL A 165 -8.24 8.12 -10.77
N THR A 166 -8.61 7.84 -12.03
CA THR A 166 -8.01 6.77 -12.84
C THR A 166 -7.46 7.27 -14.17
N THR A 167 -7.75 8.53 -14.51
CA THR A 167 -7.34 9.18 -15.75
C THR A 167 -6.66 10.52 -15.50
N PRO A 168 -5.75 10.97 -16.37
CA PRO A 168 -5.11 12.27 -16.21
C PRO A 168 -6.08 13.46 -16.19
N GLN A 169 -7.21 13.36 -16.89
CA GLN A 169 -8.27 14.36 -16.90
C GLN A 169 -8.94 14.49 -15.53
N GLU A 170 -9.22 13.36 -14.88
CA GLU A 170 -9.75 13.34 -13.51
C GLU A 170 -8.74 13.92 -12.52
N ALA A 171 -7.45 13.61 -12.67
CA ALA A 171 -6.40 14.16 -11.80
C ALA A 171 -6.35 15.70 -11.88
N MET A 172 -6.45 16.26 -13.09
CA MET A 172 -6.52 17.71 -13.27
C MET A 172 -7.80 18.32 -12.70
N ALA A 173 -8.94 17.64 -12.81
CA ALA A 173 -10.19 18.08 -12.20
C ALA A 173 -10.08 18.10 -10.65
N TYR A 174 -9.47 17.07 -10.07
CA TYR A 174 -9.22 17.00 -8.63
C TYR A 174 -8.24 18.07 -8.15
N ALA A 175 -7.13 18.27 -8.87
CA ALA A 175 -6.15 19.31 -8.57
C ALA A 175 -6.77 20.72 -8.63
N SER A 176 -7.45 21.04 -9.73
CA SER A 176 -8.01 22.38 -9.96
C SER A 176 -9.12 22.77 -8.98
N THR A 177 -9.80 21.79 -8.37
CA THR A 177 -10.88 22.03 -7.40
C THR A 177 -10.46 21.75 -5.96
N HIS A 178 -9.20 21.35 -5.73
CA HIS A 178 -8.67 20.91 -4.44
C HIS A 178 -9.59 19.84 -3.80
N ALA A 179 -9.91 18.81 -4.58
CA ALA A 179 -10.78 17.71 -4.15
C ALA A 179 -10.05 16.65 -3.32
N CYS A 180 -8.73 16.63 -3.33
CA CYS A 180 -7.87 15.80 -2.48
C CYS A 180 -6.52 16.49 -2.26
N ASP A 181 -5.77 16.04 -1.25
CA ASP A 181 -4.40 16.46 -0.97
C ASP A 181 -3.36 15.56 -1.65
N ALA A 182 -3.71 14.27 -1.82
CA ALA A 182 -2.83 13.25 -2.37
C ALA A 182 -3.56 12.29 -3.31
N LEU A 183 -2.82 11.66 -4.21
CA LEU A 183 -3.30 10.60 -5.11
C LEU A 183 -2.53 9.31 -4.92
N SER A 184 -3.27 8.20 -4.88
CA SER A 184 -2.74 6.85 -5.00
C SER A 184 -2.57 6.48 -6.48
N ILE A 185 -1.32 6.29 -6.91
CA ILE A 185 -1.01 5.81 -8.27
C ILE A 185 -0.79 4.30 -8.26
N LYS A 186 -1.32 3.59 -9.25
CA LYS A 186 -1.27 2.13 -9.38
C LYS A 186 -1.08 1.75 -10.84
N VAL A 187 0.03 1.11 -11.20
CA VAL A 187 0.34 0.76 -12.61
C VAL A 187 -0.78 -0.04 -13.28
N THR A 188 -1.31 -1.01 -12.55
CA THR A 188 -2.38 -1.90 -12.99
C THR A 188 -3.74 -1.21 -13.15
N ARG A 189 -3.97 -0.10 -12.44
CA ARG A 189 -5.21 0.68 -12.52
C ARG A 189 -5.15 1.78 -13.59
N HIS A 190 -3.97 2.36 -13.79
CA HIS A 190 -3.78 3.53 -14.65
C HIS A 190 -3.44 3.17 -16.10
N GLY A 191 -3.46 1.88 -16.47
CA GLY A 191 -3.26 1.43 -17.84
C GLY A 191 -1.79 1.28 -18.23
N GLY A 192 -0.93 0.90 -17.27
CA GLY A 192 0.47 0.57 -17.51
C GLY A 192 1.46 1.69 -17.17
N LEU A 193 2.74 1.38 -17.34
CA LEU A 193 3.85 2.19 -16.82
C LEU A 193 3.85 3.61 -17.38
N MET A 194 3.74 3.77 -18.69
CA MET A 194 3.81 5.09 -19.34
C MET A 194 2.66 6.00 -18.92
N ARG A 195 1.43 5.48 -18.91
CA ARG A 195 0.25 6.26 -18.55
C ARG A 195 0.25 6.63 -17.06
N THR A 196 0.77 5.73 -16.21
CA THR A 196 0.97 6.01 -14.78
C THR A 196 2.04 7.09 -14.57
N ALA A 197 3.14 7.08 -15.32
CA ALA A 197 4.16 8.12 -15.27
C ALA A 197 3.59 9.49 -15.66
N GLN A 198 2.85 9.57 -16.76
CA GLN A 198 2.19 10.81 -17.19
C GLN A 198 1.22 11.34 -16.12
N PHE A 199 0.42 10.44 -15.57
CA PHE A 199 -0.51 10.75 -14.50
C PHE A 199 0.20 11.32 -13.26
N ALA A 200 1.28 10.68 -12.80
CA ALA A 200 2.05 11.13 -11.65
C ALA A 200 2.66 12.53 -11.85
N HIS A 201 3.23 12.80 -13.03
CA HIS A 201 3.77 14.12 -13.35
C HIS A 201 2.69 15.21 -13.40
N MET A 202 1.52 14.91 -13.99
CA MET A 202 0.41 15.86 -14.06
C MET A 202 -0.16 16.16 -12.68
N ALA A 203 -0.35 15.13 -11.85
CA ALA A 203 -0.80 15.29 -10.48
C ALA A 203 0.17 16.13 -9.63
N SER A 204 1.48 15.83 -9.73
CA SER A 204 2.52 16.60 -9.04
C SER A 204 2.58 18.06 -9.52
N ALA A 205 2.46 18.31 -10.82
CA ALA A 205 2.39 19.66 -11.38
C ALA A 205 1.12 20.42 -10.93
N GLY A 206 0.03 19.70 -10.64
CA GLY A 206 -1.19 20.22 -10.02
C GLY A 206 -1.10 20.45 -8.51
N GLY A 207 0.06 20.20 -7.89
CA GLY A 207 0.28 20.38 -6.46
C GLY A 207 -0.22 19.23 -5.58
N LEU A 208 -0.59 18.09 -6.18
CA LEU A 208 -1.03 16.91 -5.43
C LEU A 208 0.16 16.05 -5.00
N ALA A 209 0.16 15.61 -3.75
CA ALA A 209 1.12 14.63 -3.27
C ALA A 209 0.87 13.26 -3.91
N ILE A 210 1.92 12.46 -4.10
CA ILE A 210 1.84 11.16 -4.75
C ILE A 210 2.12 10.04 -3.74
N PHE A 211 1.33 8.98 -3.86
CA PHE A 211 1.52 7.74 -3.14
C PHE A 211 1.61 6.55 -4.11
N GLY A 212 2.66 5.75 -4.01
CA GLY A 212 2.83 4.55 -4.81
C GLY A 212 1.95 3.39 -4.33
N GLY A 213 0.70 3.35 -4.80
CA GLY A 213 -0.26 2.30 -4.52
C GLY A 213 0.08 0.95 -5.15
N THR A 214 -0.61 -0.10 -4.68
CA THR A 214 -0.58 -1.47 -5.23
C THR A 214 -1.98 -1.99 -5.47
N MET A 215 -2.15 -2.90 -6.43
CA MET A 215 -3.34 -3.76 -6.51
C MET A 215 -3.06 -5.16 -5.94
N ILE A 216 -1.98 -5.31 -5.15
CA ILE A 216 -1.45 -6.58 -4.63
C ILE A 216 -0.95 -7.44 -5.79
N GLU A 217 -0.08 -6.86 -6.62
CA GLU A 217 0.61 -7.59 -7.67
C GLU A 217 1.59 -8.62 -7.08
N GLY A 218 1.89 -9.67 -7.85
CA GLY A 218 3.07 -10.52 -7.61
C GLY A 218 4.38 -9.84 -8.03
N ALA A 219 5.49 -10.52 -7.82
CA ALA A 219 6.85 -9.99 -7.92
C ALA A 219 7.14 -9.29 -9.26
N ILE A 220 6.64 -9.81 -10.39
CA ILE A 220 6.82 -9.18 -11.70
C ILE A 220 6.15 -7.80 -11.76
N GLY A 221 4.88 -7.70 -11.34
CA GLY A 221 4.13 -6.44 -11.38
C GLY A 221 4.63 -5.43 -10.34
N THR A 222 5.05 -5.93 -9.18
CA THR A 222 5.68 -5.13 -8.13
C THR A 222 7.03 -4.58 -8.57
N ALA A 223 7.87 -5.39 -9.23
CA ALA A 223 9.15 -4.95 -9.79
C ALA A 223 8.95 -3.86 -10.84
N ALA A 224 7.99 -4.05 -11.76
CA ALA A 224 7.67 -3.04 -12.77
C ALA A 224 7.20 -1.71 -12.14
N SER A 225 6.36 -1.79 -11.10
CA SER A 225 5.92 -0.61 -10.34
C SER A 225 7.08 0.06 -9.61
N ALA A 226 7.97 -0.71 -8.99
CA ALA A 226 9.14 -0.20 -8.28
C ALA A 226 10.10 0.55 -9.22
N GLN A 227 10.34 0.02 -10.42
CA GLN A 227 11.13 0.71 -11.45
C GLN A 227 10.53 2.07 -11.77
N LEU A 228 9.24 2.14 -12.10
CA LEU A 228 8.58 3.42 -12.40
C LEU A 228 8.67 4.38 -11.20
N TYR A 229 8.30 3.92 -10.02
CA TYR A 229 8.24 4.73 -8.80
C TYR A 229 9.62 5.30 -8.42
N SER A 230 10.71 4.58 -8.70
CA SER A 230 12.08 5.06 -8.51
C SER A 230 12.48 6.20 -9.46
N THR A 231 11.74 6.41 -10.56
CA THR A 231 12.01 7.51 -11.50
C THR A 231 11.20 8.77 -11.22
N LEU A 232 10.21 8.69 -10.32
CA LEU A 232 9.41 9.85 -9.94
C LEU A 232 10.21 10.75 -9.00
N PRO A 233 10.04 12.08 -9.08
CA PRO A 233 10.84 13.01 -8.29
C PRO A 233 10.59 12.87 -6.79
N ASP A 234 9.34 12.58 -6.40
CA ASP A 234 8.94 12.42 -5.01
C ASP A 234 7.70 11.51 -4.90
N LEU A 235 7.66 10.75 -3.81
CA LEU A 235 6.53 9.95 -3.34
C LEU A 235 6.32 10.32 -1.89
N GLN A 236 5.66 11.45 -1.65
CA GLN A 236 5.54 12.10 -0.34
C GLN A 236 4.98 11.16 0.74
N TRP A 237 4.13 10.21 0.34
CA TRP A 237 3.52 9.21 1.22
C TRP A 237 4.14 7.80 1.07
N GLY A 238 5.29 7.71 0.42
CA GLY A 238 6.00 6.46 0.13
C GLY A 238 5.27 5.57 -0.88
N CYS A 239 5.40 4.27 -0.71
CA CYS A 239 4.71 3.27 -1.53
C CYS A 239 4.25 2.07 -0.68
N GLN A 240 3.30 1.30 -1.21
CA GLN A 240 2.76 0.08 -0.59
C GLN A 240 3.02 -1.15 -1.46
N LEU A 241 4.25 -1.31 -1.91
CA LEU A 241 4.64 -2.40 -2.81
C LEU A 241 4.95 -3.71 -2.05
N PHE A 242 4.07 -4.16 -1.16
CA PHE A 242 4.25 -5.36 -0.33
C PHE A 242 3.50 -6.60 -0.85
N GLY A 243 2.77 -6.50 -1.97
CA GLY A 243 1.93 -7.57 -2.53
C GLY A 243 2.58 -8.97 -2.55
N PRO A 244 3.84 -9.12 -3.01
CA PRO A 244 4.54 -10.40 -3.02
C PRO A 244 4.71 -11.05 -1.64
N GLN A 245 4.75 -10.27 -0.56
CA GLN A 245 4.88 -10.80 0.80
C GLN A 245 3.58 -11.44 1.32
N LEU A 246 2.44 -11.18 0.65
CA LEU A 246 1.15 -11.79 0.98
C LEU A 246 0.88 -13.09 0.21
N LEU A 247 1.69 -13.39 -0.80
CA LEU A 247 1.51 -14.58 -1.62
C LEU A 247 2.26 -15.76 -1.01
N VAL A 248 1.62 -16.94 -1.00
CA VAL A 248 2.26 -18.18 -0.55
C VAL A 248 3.34 -18.63 -1.53
N ASP A 249 3.11 -18.43 -2.83
CA ASP A 249 4.08 -18.66 -3.90
C ASP A 249 3.86 -17.64 -5.03
N ASP A 250 4.89 -17.43 -5.85
CA ASP A 250 4.93 -16.45 -6.94
C ASP A 250 5.49 -17.10 -8.21
N VAL A 251 5.13 -16.56 -9.38
CA VAL A 251 5.59 -17.02 -10.69
C VAL A 251 6.99 -16.49 -11.06
N ALA A 252 7.62 -15.68 -10.22
CA ALA A 252 9.00 -15.24 -10.41
C ALA A 252 10.02 -16.28 -9.92
N ILE A 253 11.20 -16.32 -10.58
CA ILE A 253 12.34 -17.16 -10.18
C ILE A 253 12.84 -16.78 -8.79
N SER A 254 12.95 -15.48 -8.53
CA SER A 254 13.49 -14.92 -7.28
C SER A 254 12.48 -13.99 -6.63
N ALA A 255 12.33 -14.11 -5.31
CA ALA A 255 11.57 -13.16 -4.53
C ALA A 255 12.21 -11.76 -4.56
N LEU A 256 11.39 -10.72 -4.46
CA LEU A 256 11.88 -9.36 -4.27
C LEU A 256 12.48 -9.20 -2.88
N ARG A 257 13.54 -8.40 -2.79
CA ARG A 257 14.20 -8.13 -1.51
C ARG A 257 13.55 -6.94 -0.81
N TYR A 258 13.08 -7.19 0.41
CA TYR A 258 12.63 -6.17 1.35
C TYR A 258 13.66 -6.07 2.47
N ASP A 259 14.03 -4.85 2.83
CA ASP A 259 14.96 -4.55 3.91
C ASP A 259 14.58 -3.23 4.57
N ASP A 260 14.64 -3.17 5.89
CA ASP A 260 14.28 -1.98 6.70
C ASP A 260 12.98 -1.28 6.25
N PHE A 261 11.89 -2.04 6.13
CA PHE A 261 10.57 -1.57 5.66
C PHE A 261 10.56 -0.96 4.24
N ALA A 262 11.60 -1.19 3.44
CA ALA A 262 11.72 -0.73 2.06
C ALA A 262 11.83 -1.88 1.07
N LEU A 263 11.25 -1.68 -0.11
CA LEU A 263 11.49 -2.56 -1.26
C LEU A 263 12.80 -2.12 -1.95
N CYS A 264 13.75 -3.05 -2.08
CA CYS A 264 14.94 -2.81 -2.88
C CYS A 264 14.58 -2.87 -4.37
N VAL A 265 14.78 -1.76 -5.07
CA VAL A 265 14.56 -1.69 -6.52
C VAL A 265 15.50 -2.69 -7.22
N PRO A 266 14.97 -3.65 -8.00
CA PRO A 266 15.80 -4.60 -8.73
C PRO A 266 16.72 -3.90 -9.74
N ASP A 267 17.96 -4.37 -9.88
CA ASP A 267 19.00 -3.77 -10.75
C ASP A 267 19.32 -4.63 -11.99
N GLY A 268 18.61 -5.75 -12.18
CA GLY A 268 18.72 -6.60 -13.35
C GLY A 268 18.08 -6.01 -14.62
N PRO A 269 18.29 -6.63 -15.80
CA PRO A 269 17.71 -6.17 -17.06
C PRO A 269 16.18 -6.18 -17.05
N GLY A 270 15.58 -5.32 -17.88
CA GLY A 270 14.12 -5.15 -17.92
C GLY A 270 13.59 -4.55 -16.63
N PHE A 271 12.70 -5.26 -15.94
CA PHE A 271 12.22 -4.86 -14.61
C PHE A 271 13.06 -5.43 -13.47
N GLY A 272 14.10 -6.23 -13.77
CA GLY A 272 14.92 -6.93 -12.78
C GLY A 272 14.20 -8.08 -12.07
N ALA A 273 13.12 -8.60 -12.66
CA ALA A 273 12.44 -9.81 -12.23
C ALA A 273 12.23 -10.74 -13.44
N THR A 274 12.34 -12.05 -13.22
CA THR A 274 12.29 -13.07 -14.28
C THR A 274 11.21 -14.09 -13.95
N LEU A 275 10.38 -14.42 -14.94
CA LEU A 275 9.37 -15.47 -14.83
C LEU A 275 10.02 -16.84 -14.76
N ASP A 276 9.50 -17.68 -13.88
CA ASP A 276 9.76 -19.11 -13.83
C ASP A 276 8.70 -19.83 -14.68
N PRO A 277 9.07 -20.43 -15.83
CA PRO A 277 8.12 -21.09 -16.71
C PRO A 277 7.40 -22.27 -16.06
N GLU A 278 8.07 -22.99 -15.15
CA GLU A 278 7.48 -24.16 -14.48
C GLU A 278 6.44 -23.71 -13.45
N LYS A 279 6.76 -22.68 -12.65
CA LYS A 279 5.78 -22.10 -11.72
C LYS A 279 4.62 -21.44 -12.46
N LEU A 280 4.89 -20.76 -13.57
CA LEU A 280 3.84 -20.17 -14.40
C LEU A 280 2.87 -21.25 -14.91
N ALA A 281 3.39 -22.37 -15.40
CA ALA A 281 2.58 -23.51 -15.83
C ALA A 281 1.81 -24.15 -14.67
N TYR A 282 2.45 -24.28 -13.50
CA TYR A 282 1.82 -24.82 -12.29
C TYR A 282 0.64 -23.98 -11.80
N HIS A 283 0.80 -22.65 -11.74
CA HIS A 283 -0.21 -21.71 -11.26
C HIS A 283 -1.26 -21.32 -12.33
N GLN A 284 -1.11 -21.82 -13.56
CA GLN A 284 -2.05 -21.53 -14.64
C GLN A 284 -3.44 -22.11 -14.32
N ARG A 285 -4.44 -21.24 -14.17
CA ARG A 285 -5.83 -21.68 -14.06
C ARG A 285 -6.26 -22.30 -15.39
N ARG A 286 -6.68 -23.56 -15.37
CA ARG A 286 -7.36 -24.19 -16.51
C ARG A 286 -8.63 -23.39 -16.80
N GLN A 287 -8.72 -22.80 -17.98
CA GLN A 287 -9.97 -22.21 -18.43
C GLN A 287 -10.93 -23.37 -18.68
N THR A 288 -11.93 -23.55 -17.81
CA THR A 288 -13.09 -24.38 -18.14
C THR A 288 -13.83 -23.65 -19.26
N ALA A 289 -13.91 -24.32 -20.42
CA ALA A 289 -14.68 -23.87 -21.58
C ALA A 289 -16.16 -23.71 -21.25
#